data_AF-A5UNV9-F1
#
_entry.id   AF-A5UNV9-F1
#
_cell.length_a   1.000
_cell.length_b   1.000
_cell.length_c   1.000
_cell.angle_alpha   90.00
_cell.angle_beta   90.00
_cell.angle_gamma   90.00
#
_symmetry.space_group_name_H-M   'P 1'
#
loop_
_entity.id
_entity.type
_entity.pdbx_description
1 polymer ?
#
loop_
_entity_poly.entity_id
_entity_poly.type
_entity_poly.pdbx_seq_one_letter_code
_entity_poly.pdbx_strand_id
1 'polypeptide(L)'
;MLTKEMIIGGIKNTKIIELPMYDNEVAIREISDLEYNQFTSAYRDVGNFDMISTIKAKQTSLAEDTTKFKTSLAAMEKKKYDAKMNLALKVLDNADNPDKFTKKDLEQLKAGTLDLIVNEALIFSGLDNLKSMDNNIAEFREEE
;
A
#
# COMPACT_ATOMS: atom_id res chain seq x y z
N MET A 1 20.78 -34.33 7.75
CA MET A 1 21.15 -32.91 7.92
C MET A 1 20.09 -32.10 7.19
N LEU A 2 19.40 -31.21 7.88
CA LEU A 2 18.46 -30.27 7.25
C LEU A 2 19.30 -29.24 6.46
N THR A 3 18.96 -28.98 5.21
CA THR A 3 19.64 -27.94 4.40
C THR A 3 19.30 -26.57 4.99
N LYS A 4 20.10 -25.53 4.71
CA LYS A 4 19.77 -24.15 5.12
C LYS A 4 18.36 -23.76 4.67
N GLU A 5 17.93 -24.20 3.49
CA GLU A 5 16.57 -24.05 2.95
C GLU A 5 15.48 -24.79 3.74
N MET A 6 15.83 -25.87 4.46
CA MET A 6 14.89 -26.59 5.33
C MET A 6 14.86 -26.06 6.77
N ILE A 7 15.91 -25.35 7.22
CA ILE A 7 15.85 -24.52 8.45
C ILE A 7 14.97 -23.29 8.19
N ILE A 8 14.93 -22.82 6.94
CA ILE A 8 13.90 -21.89 6.41
C ILE A 8 12.50 -22.56 6.38
N GLY A 9 12.36 -23.83 6.78
CA GLY A 9 11.07 -24.49 7.05
C GLY A 9 10.30 -23.96 8.28
N GLY A 10 10.80 -22.90 8.94
CA GLY A 10 10.06 -22.06 9.88
C GLY A 10 10.03 -20.57 9.49
N ILE A 11 10.63 -20.21 8.36
CA ILE A 11 10.70 -18.85 7.82
C ILE A 11 9.64 -18.76 6.74
N LYS A 12 8.72 -17.82 6.92
CA LYS A 12 7.64 -17.53 5.97
C LYS A 12 8.20 -17.41 4.55
N ASN A 13 7.45 -17.84 3.54
CA ASN A 13 7.79 -17.62 2.13
C ASN A 13 8.17 -16.13 1.92
N THR A 14 9.47 -15.87 1.68
CA THR A 14 10.03 -14.52 1.59
C THR A 14 10.87 -14.34 0.33
N LYS A 15 10.83 -13.13 -0.23
CA LYS A 15 11.59 -12.67 -1.38
C LYS A 15 12.55 -11.58 -0.94
N ILE A 16 13.83 -11.73 -1.25
CA ILE A 16 14.84 -10.70 -1.00
C ILE A 16 14.71 -9.60 -2.06
N ILE A 17 14.73 -8.35 -1.62
CA ILE A 17 14.77 -7.16 -2.46
C ILE A 17 15.88 -6.22 -2.01
N GLU A 18 16.46 -5.49 -2.95
CA GLU A 18 17.42 -4.43 -2.68
C GLU A 18 16.66 -3.10 -2.57
N LEU A 19 16.81 -2.42 -1.43
CA LEU A 19 16.31 -1.07 -1.25
C LEU A 19 17.51 -0.11 -1.31
N PRO A 20 17.62 0.80 -2.30
CA PRO A 20 18.81 1.66 -2.51
C PRO A 20 19.20 2.60 -1.36
N MET A 21 18.45 2.62 -0.27
CA MET A 21 18.71 3.41 0.94
C MET A 21 19.19 2.57 2.12
N TYR A 22 19.02 1.26 2.05
CA TYR A 22 19.57 0.33 3.01
C TYR A 22 20.74 -0.35 2.32
N ASP A 23 21.94 -0.25 2.89
CA ASP A 23 23.11 -0.98 2.41
C ASP A 23 22.97 -2.51 2.65
N ASN A 24 21.79 -2.95 3.12
CA ASN A 24 21.46 -4.32 3.48
C ASN A 24 20.27 -4.82 2.65
N GLU A 25 20.28 -6.12 2.36
CA GLU A 25 19.17 -6.85 1.75
C GLU A 25 17.94 -6.82 2.68
N VAL A 26 16.76 -6.57 2.11
CA VAL A 26 15.50 -6.59 2.86
C VAL A 26 14.63 -7.72 2.34
N ALA A 27 13.97 -8.45 3.24
CA ALA A 27 13.07 -9.52 2.87
C ALA A 27 11.62 -9.00 2.85
N ILE A 28 10.89 -9.35 1.81
CA ILE A 28 9.44 -9.20 1.74
C ILE A 28 8.83 -10.58 1.93
N ARG A 29 7.94 -10.74 2.90
CA ARG A 29 7.14 -11.95 3.02
C ARG A 29 5.84 -11.88 2.23
N GLU A 30 5.30 -13.05 1.95
CA GLU A 30 3.97 -13.21 1.37
C GLU A 30 2.88 -12.59 2.26
N ILE A 31 1.89 -11.98 1.60
CA ILE A 31 0.72 -11.35 2.21
C ILE A 31 -0.32 -12.43 2.46
N SER A 32 -0.83 -12.53 3.69
CA SER A 32 -1.96 -13.42 3.99
C SER A 32 -3.30 -12.85 3.51
N ASP A 33 -4.29 -13.71 3.26
CA ASP A 33 -5.65 -13.28 2.87
C ASP A 33 -6.25 -12.25 3.83
N LEU A 34 -6.05 -12.42 5.14
CA LEU A 34 -6.52 -11.47 6.15
C LEU A 34 -5.87 -10.09 5.98
N GLU A 35 -4.56 -10.06 5.73
CA GLU A 35 -3.81 -8.82 5.53
C GLU A 35 -4.18 -8.15 4.22
N TYR A 36 -4.38 -8.94 3.17
CA TYR A 36 -4.87 -8.44 1.89
C TYR A 36 -6.27 -7.83 2.03
N ASN A 37 -7.21 -8.51 2.69
CA ASN A 37 -8.56 -7.98 2.92
C ASN A 37 -8.56 -6.70 3.77
N GLN A 38 -7.72 -6.63 4.81
CA GLN A 38 -7.54 -5.41 5.61
C GLN A 38 -6.93 -4.28 4.77
N PHE A 39 -5.94 -4.59 3.95
CA PHE A 39 -5.29 -3.63 3.07
C PHE A 39 -6.27 -3.10 2.01
N THR A 40 -6.94 -3.98 1.28
CA THR A 40 -7.90 -3.59 0.23
C THR A 40 -9.07 -2.83 0.82
N SER A 41 -9.59 -3.23 1.98
CA SER A 41 -10.62 -2.46 2.68
C SER A 41 -10.12 -1.07 3.03
N ALA A 42 -8.94 -0.90 3.63
CA ALA A 42 -8.43 0.43 3.98
C ALA A 42 -8.05 1.28 2.75
N TYR A 43 -7.55 0.65 1.69
CA TYR A 43 -7.10 1.28 0.46
C TYR A 43 -8.27 1.69 -0.44
N ARG A 44 -9.33 0.88 -0.48
CA ARG A 44 -10.57 1.09 -1.23
C ARG A 44 -11.71 1.69 -0.40
N ASP A 45 -11.56 1.87 0.92
CA ASP A 45 -12.54 2.57 1.76
C ASP A 45 -12.54 4.08 1.46
N VAL A 46 -13.10 4.37 0.29
CA VAL A 46 -13.68 5.62 -0.14
C VAL A 46 -15.15 5.70 0.33
N GLY A 47 -15.61 4.74 1.14
CA GLY A 47 -17.00 4.30 1.33
C GLY A 47 -17.96 5.27 2.01
N ASN A 48 -17.59 6.55 2.15
CA ASN A 48 -18.53 7.61 2.49
C ASN A 48 -17.97 8.99 2.11
N PHE A 49 -17.06 9.01 1.14
CA PHE A 49 -16.72 10.27 0.51
C PHE A 49 -17.96 10.70 -0.27
N ASP A 50 -18.65 11.73 0.20
CA ASP A 50 -19.92 12.24 -0.37
C ASP A 50 -19.66 12.71 -1.81
N MET A 51 -19.60 11.75 -2.73
CA MET A 51 -19.33 11.98 -4.15
C MET A 51 -20.44 12.82 -4.76
N ILE A 52 -21.64 12.78 -4.19
CA ILE A 52 -22.76 13.66 -4.56
C ILE A 52 -22.38 15.13 -4.26
N SER A 53 -21.78 15.43 -3.10
CA SER A 53 -21.29 16.78 -2.79
C SER A 53 -20.18 17.25 -3.76
N THR A 54 -19.32 16.31 -4.17
CA THR A 54 -18.14 16.60 -5.00
C THR A 54 -18.49 16.77 -6.49
N ILE A 55 -19.44 15.99 -7.00
CA ILE A 55 -19.96 16.13 -8.36
C ILE A 55 -20.77 17.43 -8.48
N LYS A 56 -21.55 17.81 -7.46
CA LYS A 56 -22.23 19.12 -7.41
C LYS A 56 -21.24 20.29 -7.44
N ALA A 57 -20.17 20.21 -6.66
CA ALA A 57 -19.07 21.19 -6.66
C ALA A 57 -18.38 21.36 -8.04
N LYS A 58 -18.33 20.30 -8.85
CA LYS A 58 -17.77 20.35 -10.22
C LYS A 58 -18.69 21.08 -11.21
N GLN A 59 -20.00 21.14 -10.93
CA GLN A 59 -21.00 21.84 -11.76
C GLN A 59 -21.23 23.30 -11.34
N THR A 60 -20.93 23.69 -10.10
CA THR A 60 -21.06 25.07 -9.62
C THR A 60 -19.72 25.63 -9.18
N SER A 61 -19.07 26.42 -10.03
CA SER A 61 -17.81 27.08 -9.70
C SER A 61 -18.00 28.18 -8.63
N LEU A 62 -17.85 27.82 -7.36
CA LEU A 62 -17.56 28.75 -6.26
C LEU A 62 -16.25 28.33 -5.56
N ALA A 63 -15.46 29.31 -5.12
CA ALA A 63 -14.15 29.09 -4.49
C ALA A 63 -14.21 28.16 -3.26
N GLU A 64 -15.32 28.17 -2.52
CA GLU A 64 -15.56 27.31 -1.35
C GLU A 64 -15.65 25.81 -1.71
N ASP A 65 -16.26 25.49 -2.84
CA ASP A 65 -16.46 24.11 -3.31
C ASP A 65 -15.17 23.49 -3.85
N THR A 66 -14.29 24.30 -4.49
CA THR A 66 -12.96 23.84 -4.89
C THR A 66 -12.04 23.56 -3.69
N THR A 67 -12.25 24.22 -2.56
CA THR A 67 -11.47 24.01 -1.33
C THR A 67 -11.88 22.70 -0.67
N LYS A 68 -13.18 22.45 -0.51
CA LYS A 68 -13.71 21.17 -0.02
C LYS A 68 -13.24 20.00 -0.88
N PHE A 69 -13.21 20.16 -2.20
CA PHE A 69 -12.70 19.15 -3.12
C PHE A 69 -11.20 18.83 -2.91
N LYS A 70 -10.35 19.86 -2.76
CA LYS A 70 -8.91 19.65 -2.53
C LYS A 70 -8.62 19.01 -1.18
N THR A 71 -9.29 19.44 -0.12
CA THR A 71 -9.14 18.86 1.24
C THR A 71 -9.50 17.38 1.24
N SER A 72 -10.55 17.06 0.50
CA SER A 72 -11.04 15.71 0.31
C SER A 72 -10.11 14.80 -0.46
N LEU A 73 -9.53 15.30 -1.56
CA LEU A 73 -8.52 14.57 -2.32
C LEU A 73 -7.29 14.27 -1.46
N ALA A 74 -6.82 15.26 -0.70
CA ALA A 74 -5.70 15.07 0.22
C ALA A 74 -6.02 14.04 1.33
N ALA A 75 -7.26 14.00 1.83
CA ALA A 75 -7.70 12.99 2.79
C ALA A 75 -7.70 11.58 2.19
N MET A 76 -8.12 11.43 0.92
CA MET A 76 -8.06 10.16 0.19
C MET A 76 -6.62 9.70 -0.04
N GLU A 77 -5.74 10.59 -0.51
CA GLU A 77 -4.32 10.30 -0.71
C GLU A 77 -3.64 9.89 0.59
N LYS A 78 -3.96 10.58 1.69
CA LYS A 78 -3.47 10.24 3.03
C LYS A 78 -3.95 8.86 3.47
N LYS A 79 -5.22 8.51 3.29
CA LYS A 79 -5.74 7.16 3.61
C LYS A 79 -5.00 6.08 2.81
N LYS A 80 -4.83 6.27 1.50
CA LYS A 80 -4.07 5.34 0.66
C LYS A 80 -2.63 5.21 1.12
N TYR A 81 -1.98 6.31 1.49
CA TYR A 81 -0.63 6.31 2.04
C TYR A 81 -0.56 5.55 3.36
N ASP A 82 -1.47 5.82 4.29
CA ASP A 82 -1.54 5.14 5.60
C ASP A 82 -1.79 3.62 5.43
N ALA A 83 -2.63 3.21 4.47
CA ALA A 83 -2.84 1.80 4.15
C ALA A 83 -1.58 1.12 3.58
N LYS A 84 -0.88 1.78 2.66
CA LYS A 84 0.40 1.30 2.09
C LYS A 84 1.47 1.18 3.18
N MET A 85 1.58 2.17 4.05
CA MET A 85 2.49 2.19 5.19
C MET A 85 2.25 1.00 6.13
N ASN A 86 0.99 0.77 6.52
CA ASN A 86 0.64 -0.33 7.41
C ASN A 86 0.91 -1.71 6.80
N LEU A 87 0.70 -1.87 5.48
CA LEU A 87 1.04 -3.12 4.81
C LEU A 87 2.55 -3.32 4.76
N ALA A 88 3.33 -2.29 4.38
CA ALA A 88 4.78 -2.35 4.33
C ALA A 88 5.40 -2.76 5.68
N LEU A 89 4.92 -2.19 6.80
CA LEU A 89 5.37 -2.57 8.16
C LEU A 89 5.10 -4.04 8.52
N LYS A 90 4.12 -4.67 7.89
CA LYS A 90 3.78 -6.07 8.13
C LYS A 90 4.60 -7.02 7.27
N VAL A 91 4.89 -6.63 6.03
CA VAL A 91 5.50 -7.52 5.02
C VAL A 91 7.01 -7.40 4.94
N LEU A 92 7.59 -6.29 5.39
CA LEU A 92 9.03 -6.13 5.46
C LEU A 92 9.57 -6.82 6.71
N ASP A 93 10.53 -7.71 6.49
CA ASP A 93 11.40 -8.26 7.51
C ASP A 93 12.85 -7.92 7.13
N ASN A 94 13.68 -7.61 8.11
CA ASN A 94 15.11 -7.46 7.87
C ASN A 94 15.73 -8.87 7.92
N ALA A 95 16.35 -9.28 6.81
CA ALA A 95 16.90 -10.64 6.69
C ALA A 95 18.01 -10.91 7.72
N ASP A 96 18.73 -9.85 8.12
CA ASP A 96 19.91 -9.91 8.98
C ASP A 96 19.68 -9.35 10.40
N ASN A 97 18.53 -8.68 10.65
CA ASN A 97 18.19 -8.11 11.96
C ASN A 97 16.78 -8.53 12.40
N PRO A 98 16.59 -9.11 13.60
CA PRO A 98 15.26 -9.40 14.15
C PRO A 98 14.41 -8.15 14.43
N ASP A 99 14.99 -6.95 14.42
CA ASP A 99 14.26 -5.71 14.61
C ASP A 99 13.33 -5.42 13.43
N LYS A 100 12.05 -5.24 13.74
CA LYS A 100 11.04 -4.86 12.75
C LYS A 100 11.22 -3.42 12.32
N PHE A 101 10.96 -3.15 11.04
CA PHE A 101 10.84 -1.79 10.53
C PHE A 101 9.80 -1.00 11.32
N THR A 102 10.13 0.23 11.66
CA THR A 102 9.22 1.17 12.28
C THR A 102 8.61 2.09 11.23
N LYS A 103 7.52 2.77 11.61
CA LYS A 103 6.90 3.78 10.74
C LYS A 103 7.90 4.87 10.33
N LYS A 104 8.79 5.28 11.25
CA LYS A 104 9.80 6.32 10.99
C LYS A 104 10.79 5.89 9.91
N ASP A 105 11.18 4.62 9.91
CA ASP A 105 12.10 4.07 8.91
C ASP A 105 11.48 4.17 7.52
N LEU A 106 10.20 3.81 7.41
CA LEU A 106 9.47 3.88 6.15
C LEU A 106 9.10 5.31 5.74
N GLU A 107 8.91 6.24 6.67
CA GLU A 107 8.67 7.67 6.39
C GLU A 107 9.91 8.38 5.84
N GLN A 108 11.11 7.87 6.13
CA GLN A 108 12.37 8.40 5.60
C GLN A 108 12.66 7.95 4.17
N LEU A 109 11.87 7.01 3.63
CA LEU A 109 12.02 6.51 2.28
C LEU A 109 11.88 7.61 1.22
N LYS A 110 12.68 7.50 0.15
CA LYS A 110 12.50 8.31 -1.05
C LYS A 110 11.07 8.14 -1.59
N ALA A 111 10.55 9.21 -2.16
CA ALA A 111 9.23 9.21 -2.79
C ALA A 111 9.12 8.07 -3.82
N GLY A 112 8.02 7.31 -3.75
CA GLY A 112 7.78 6.15 -4.62
C GLY A 112 8.34 4.82 -4.12
N THR A 113 9.29 4.80 -3.18
CA THR A 113 9.85 3.54 -2.67
C THR A 113 8.82 2.71 -1.89
N LEU A 114 7.93 3.38 -1.14
CA LEU A 114 6.83 2.70 -0.45
C LEU A 114 5.91 1.96 -1.44
N ASP A 115 5.64 2.55 -2.60
CA ASP A 115 4.78 1.96 -3.63
C ASP A 115 5.48 0.78 -4.32
N LEU A 116 6.81 0.84 -4.49
CA LEU A 116 7.61 -0.28 -4.98
C LEU A 116 7.53 -1.47 -4.02
N ILE A 117 7.76 -1.23 -2.72
CA ILE A 117 7.68 -2.28 -1.68
C ILE A 117 6.32 -2.97 -1.69
N VAL A 118 5.25 -2.18 -1.68
CA VAL A 118 3.88 -2.72 -1.67
C VAL A 118 3.58 -3.50 -2.95
N ASN A 119 3.98 -2.99 -4.12
CA ASN A 119 3.79 -3.70 -5.38
C ASN A 119 4.58 -5.02 -5.44
N GLU A 120 5.82 -5.02 -4.98
CA GLU A 120 6.63 -6.24 -4.92
C GLU A 120 6.00 -7.29 -4.00
N ALA A 121 5.45 -6.87 -2.85
CA ALA A 121 4.74 -7.77 -1.94
C ALA A 121 3.46 -8.33 -2.55
N LEU A 122 2.67 -7.50 -3.26
CA LEU A 122 1.47 -7.94 -3.97
C LEU A 122 1.80 -8.93 -5.09
N ILE A 123 2.77 -8.60 -5.94
CA ILE A 123 3.20 -9.46 -7.05
C ILE A 123 3.76 -10.78 -6.54
N PHE A 124 4.60 -10.73 -5.50
CA PHE A 124 5.17 -11.94 -4.89
C PHE A 124 4.09 -12.86 -4.32
N SER A 125 2.99 -12.29 -3.83
CA SER A 125 1.83 -13.03 -3.31
C SER A 125 0.81 -13.42 -4.39
N GLY A 126 1.07 -13.12 -5.67
CA GLY A 126 0.14 -13.39 -6.77
C GLY A 126 -1.14 -12.54 -6.75
N LEU A 127 -1.11 -11.36 -6.13
CA LEU A 127 -2.25 -10.45 -5.95
C LEU A 127 -2.19 -9.27 -6.94
N ASP A 128 -3.34 -8.63 -7.17
CA ASP A 128 -3.45 -7.43 -8.00
C ASP A 128 -2.52 -6.32 -7.51
N ASN A 129 -1.76 -5.72 -8.43
CA ASN A 129 -0.90 -4.57 -8.12
C ASN A 129 -1.71 -3.28 -7.90
N LEU A 130 -1.05 -2.26 -7.35
CA LEU A 130 -1.69 -0.97 -7.02
C LEU A 130 -2.36 -0.31 -8.24
N LYS A 131 -1.72 -0.38 -9.41
CA LYS A 131 -2.28 0.21 -10.66
C LYS A 131 -3.59 -0.46 -11.07
N SER A 132 -3.66 -1.78 -10.97
CA SER A 132 -4.88 -2.55 -11.30
C SER A 132 -5.99 -2.23 -10.30
N MET A 133 -5.64 -2.08 -9.02
CA MET A 133 -6.60 -1.66 -7.99
C MET A 133 -7.12 -0.23 -8.21
N ASP A 134 -6.27 0.70 -8.65
CA ASP A 134 -6.66 2.07 -8.99
C ASP A 134 -7.56 2.11 -10.25
N ASN A 135 -7.27 1.28 -11.26
CA ASN A 135 -8.08 1.18 -12.47
C ASN A 135 -9.45 0.55 -12.22
N ASN A 136 -9.54 -0.47 -11.36
CA ASN A 136 -10.83 -1.05 -10.97
C ASN A 136 -11.71 -0.04 -10.21
N ILE A 137 -11.14 0.97 -9.56
CA ILE A 137 -11.91 2.10 -8.98
C ILE A 137 -12.39 3.06 -10.09
N ALA A 138 -11.69 3.12 -11.23
CA ALA A 138 -12.04 3.97 -12.36
C ALA A 138 -13.10 3.32 -13.28
N GLU A 139 -13.11 2.00 -13.46
CA GLU A 139 -14.10 1.32 -14.33
C GLU A 139 -15.53 1.36 -13.77
N PHE A 140 -15.71 1.40 -12.45
CA PHE A 140 -17.02 1.73 -11.84
C PHE A 140 -17.54 3.14 -12.19
N ARG A 141 -16.78 3.95 -12.94
CA ARG A 141 -17.17 5.31 -13.36
C ARG A 141 -17.74 5.41 -14.79
N GLU A 142 -17.66 4.35 -15.60
CA GLU A 142 -18.12 4.39 -17.01
C GLU A 142 -19.42 3.61 -17.26
N GLU A 143 -19.95 2.87 -16.28
CA GLU A 143 -21.19 2.07 -16.43
C GLU A 143 -22.46 2.68 -15.77
N GLU A 144 -22.47 3.97 -15.41
CA GLU A 144 -23.71 4.73 -15.10
C GLU A 144 -23.97 5.85 -16.12
#